data_AF-A0A534UP68-F1
#
_entry.id   AF-A0A534UP68-F1
#
_cell.length_a   1.000
_cell.length_b   1.000
_cell.length_c   1.000
_cell.angle_alpha   90.00
_cell.angle_beta   90.00
_cell.angle_gamma   90.00
#
_symmetry.space_group_name_H-M   'P 1'
#
loop_
_entity.id
_entity.type
_entity.pdbx_description
1 polymer ?
#
loop_
_entity_poly.entity_id
_entity_poly.type
_entity_poly.pdbx_seq_one_letter_code
_entity_poly.pdbx_strand_id
1 'polypeptide(L)'
;MGTVNGYRALNLKGCGFLQVGSKADLIVVSTRHAHLVPTLRPVAVFVYQGQARDVESVMVDGRWLMRDGKVLSMDEEEVIREADRMSREIWLRYFKDHPDLEMPDGFDTGFSG
;
A
#
# COMPACT_ATOMS: atom_id res chain seq x y z
N MET A 1 -5.59 -7.90 14.59
CA MET A 1 -6.28 -8.73 13.56
C MET A 1 -5.38 -9.04 12.36
N GLY A 2 -4.59 -8.10 11.82
CA GLY A 2 -3.83 -8.27 10.56
C GLY A 2 -2.57 -9.17 10.56
N THR A 3 -2.39 -10.08 11.51
CA THR A 3 -1.28 -11.06 11.50
C THR A 3 -1.83 -12.48 11.66
N VAL A 4 -1.52 -13.22 12.73
CA VAL A 4 -2.01 -14.59 12.99
C VAL A 4 -3.51 -14.75 12.72
N ASN A 5 -4.33 -13.81 13.21
CA ASN A 5 -5.78 -13.90 13.03
C ASN A 5 -6.23 -13.67 11.58
N GLY A 6 -5.50 -12.88 10.79
CA GLY A 6 -5.74 -12.69 9.36
C GLY A 6 -5.43 -13.97 8.58
N TYR A 7 -4.29 -14.60 8.85
CA TYR A 7 -3.95 -15.89 8.22
C TYR A 7 -4.93 -17.00 8.62
N ARG A 8 -5.38 -17.03 9.88
CA ARG A 8 -6.44 -17.95 10.33
C ARG A 8 -7.75 -17.75 9.57
N ALA A 9 -8.16 -16.50 9.34
CA ALA A 9 -9.37 -16.20 8.56
C ALA A 9 -9.26 -16.68 7.10
N LEU A 10 -8.04 -16.71 6.53
CA LEU A 10 -7.76 -17.22 5.20
C LEU A 10 -7.47 -18.74 5.17
N ASN A 11 -7.65 -19.45 6.29
CA ASN A 11 -7.31 -20.87 6.45
C ASN A 11 -5.84 -21.22 6.10
N LEU A 12 -4.94 -20.24 6.23
CA LEU A 12 -3.50 -20.40 6.01
C LEU A 12 -2.83 -20.79 7.34
N LYS A 13 -2.09 -21.90 7.33
CA LYS A 13 -1.37 -22.42 8.50
C LYS A 13 0.12 -22.09 8.43
N GLY A 14 0.78 -22.04 9.58
CA GLY A 14 2.24 -21.81 9.65
C GLY A 14 2.68 -20.40 9.24
N CYS A 15 1.81 -19.40 9.38
CA CYS A 15 2.04 -18.03 8.94
C CYS A 15 1.50 -17.01 9.96
N GLY A 16 1.93 -15.75 9.86
CA GLY A 16 1.49 -14.65 10.72
C GLY A 16 2.24 -14.54 12.06
N PHE A 17 3.28 -15.34 12.27
CA PHE A 17 4.18 -15.31 13.42
C PHE A 17 5.62 -15.62 12.99
N LEU A 18 6.61 -15.14 13.75
CA LEU A 18 8.02 -15.38 13.49
C LEU A 18 8.47 -16.67 14.19
N GLN A 19 8.50 -17.77 13.45
CA GLN A 19 8.97 -19.07 13.93
C GLN A 19 9.69 -19.82 12.82
N VAL A 20 10.75 -20.56 13.18
CA VAL A 20 11.48 -21.43 12.24
C VAL A 20 10.52 -22.38 11.54
N GLY A 21 10.61 -22.48 10.21
CA GLY A 21 9.72 -23.29 9.37
C GLY A 21 8.43 -22.60 8.92
N SER A 22 8.16 -21.38 9.39
CA SER A 22 7.06 -20.54 8.87
C SER A 22 7.47 -19.79 7.61
N LYS A 23 6.50 -19.36 6.79
CA LYS A 23 6.78 -18.45 5.67
C LYS A 23 7.43 -17.16 6.17
N ALA A 24 8.42 -16.67 5.44
CA ALA A 24 9.13 -15.43 5.75
C ALA A 24 8.32 -14.22 5.25
N ASP A 25 7.19 -13.98 5.91
CA ASP A 25 6.31 -12.83 5.72
C ASP A 25 6.54 -11.86 6.89
N LEU A 26 7.23 -10.74 6.65
CA LEU A 26 7.54 -9.78 7.71
C LEU A 26 7.63 -8.34 7.19
N ILE A 27 7.43 -7.41 8.13
CA ILE A 27 7.69 -5.98 7.92
C ILE A 27 8.70 -5.50 8.97
N VAL A 28 9.54 -4.55 8.57
CA VAL A 28 10.42 -3.79 9.46
C VAL A 28 9.82 -2.40 9.62
N VAL A 29 9.64 -1.94 10.86
CA VAL A 29 9.05 -0.65 11.17
C VAL A 29 10.08 0.22 11.88
N SER A 30 10.31 1.43 11.36
CA SER A 30 11.13 2.44 12.01
C SER A 30 10.36 3.12 13.13
N THR A 31 10.95 3.14 14.33
CA THR A 31 10.39 3.84 15.49
C THR A 31 10.97 5.25 15.67
N ARG A 32 11.74 5.76 14.70
CA ARG A 32 12.56 6.97 14.83
C ARG A 32 11.94 8.19 14.12
N HIS A 33 10.62 8.22 14.01
CA HIS A 33 9.89 9.35 13.47
C HIS A 33 9.30 10.21 14.59
N ALA A 34 9.19 11.53 14.35
CA ALA A 34 8.77 12.49 15.37
C ALA A 34 7.41 12.14 16.03
N HIS A 35 6.48 11.57 15.26
CA HIS A 35 5.15 11.16 15.73
C HIS A 35 5.15 9.83 16.50
N LEU A 36 6.30 9.19 16.70
CA LEU A 36 6.45 7.96 17.48
C LEU A 36 7.32 8.15 18.74
N VAL A 37 7.76 9.39 19.00
CA VAL A 37 8.65 9.75 20.10
C VAL A 37 7.87 10.52 21.19
N PRO A 38 8.00 10.15 22.48
CA PRO A 38 8.85 9.08 23.01
C PRO A 38 8.29 7.67 22.78
N THR A 39 9.14 6.75 22.33
CA THR A 39 8.74 5.37 22.04
C THR A 39 8.76 4.49 23.30
N LEU A 40 7.84 4.73 24.23
CA LEU A 40 7.77 3.99 25.50
C LEU A 40 7.26 2.55 25.32
N ARG A 41 6.29 2.34 24.42
CA ARG A 41 5.70 1.03 24.11
C ARG A 41 5.58 0.87 22.59
N PRO A 42 6.62 0.39 21.89
CA PRO A 42 6.70 0.42 20.42
C PRO A 42 5.47 -0.13 19.69
N VAL A 43 4.94 -1.28 20.13
CA VAL A 43 3.75 -1.89 19.52
C VAL A 43 2.50 -1.03 19.72
N ALA A 44 2.29 -0.51 20.93
CA ALA A 44 1.12 0.32 21.21
C ALA A 44 1.20 1.65 20.45
N VAL A 45 2.38 2.28 20.46
CA VAL A 45 2.65 3.52 19.74
C VAL A 45 2.39 3.32 18.24
N PHE A 46 2.90 2.26 17.64
CA PHE A 46 2.64 1.97 16.22
C PHE A 46 1.16 1.68 15.92
N VAL A 47 0.46 0.94 16.78
CA VAL A 47 -0.98 0.65 16.58
C VAL A 47 -1.84 1.92 16.61
N TYR A 48 -1.50 2.89 17.46
CA TYR A 48 -2.31 4.11 17.63
C TYR A 48 -1.83 5.31 16.79
N GLN A 49 -0.54 5.39 16.48
CA GLN A 49 0.08 6.56 15.86
C GLN A 49 0.84 6.21 14.57
N GLY A 50 1.03 4.92 14.28
CA GLY A 50 1.77 4.46 13.12
C GLY A 50 1.15 4.86 11.80
N GLN A 51 2.00 5.14 10.84
CA GLN A 51 1.67 5.51 9.46
C GLN A 51 2.35 4.54 8.50
N ALA A 52 1.84 4.45 7.27
CA ALA A 52 2.44 3.59 6.23
C ALA A 52 3.93 3.91 6.00
N ARG A 53 4.31 5.20 6.09
CA ARG A 53 5.71 5.66 5.96
C ARG A 53 6.66 5.14 7.04
N ASP A 54 6.14 4.61 8.15
CA ASP A 54 6.97 4.05 9.21
C ASP A 54 7.47 2.65 8.85
N VAL A 55 6.88 1.99 7.84
CA VAL A 55 7.37 0.72 7.32
C VAL A 55 8.61 0.98 6.48
N GLU A 56 9.73 0.38 6.86
CA GLU A 56 11.04 0.53 6.21
C GLU A 56 11.33 -0.60 5.23
N SER A 57 10.88 -1.81 5.52
CA SER A 57 11.11 -2.98 4.65
C SER A 57 9.94 -3.95 4.73
N VAL A 58 9.68 -4.65 3.62
CA VAL A 58 8.62 -5.65 3.48
C VAL A 58 9.19 -6.87 2.76
N MET A 59 9.04 -8.03 3.38
CA MET A 59 9.37 -9.33 2.79
C MET A 59 8.12 -10.21 2.75
N VAL A 60 7.93 -10.88 1.61
CA VAL A 60 6.86 -11.88 1.42
C VAL A 60 7.49 -13.13 0.84
N ASP A 61 7.23 -14.28 1.47
CA ASP A 61 7.75 -15.59 1.08
C ASP A 61 9.27 -15.60 0.85
N GLY A 62 10.02 -14.86 1.68
CA GLY A 62 11.48 -14.77 1.59
C GLY A 62 12.00 -13.77 0.55
N ARG A 63 11.13 -13.07 -0.18
CA ARG A 63 11.50 -12.09 -1.21
C ARG A 63 11.23 -10.67 -0.70
N TRP A 64 12.23 -9.80 -0.82
CA TRP A 64 12.07 -8.39 -0.51
C TRP A 64 11.20 -7.70 -1.57
N LEU A 65 10.07 -7.15 -1.16
CA LEU A 65 9.24 -6.27 -2.00
C LEU A 65 9.61 -4.79 -1.79
N MET A 66 10.06 -4.46 -0.58
CA MET A 66 10.61 -3.16 -0.22
C MET A 66 11.78 -3.37 0.74
N ARG A 67 12.86 -2.62 0.56
CA ARG A 67 14.04 -2.69 1.44
C ARG A 67 14.68 -1.32 1.59
N ASP A 68 15.06 -0.96 2.82
CA ASP A 68 15.70 0.31 3.15
C ASP A 68 14.93 1.53 2.60
N GLY A 69 13.59 1.49 2.70
CA GLY A 69 12.68 2.52 2.20
C GLY A 69 12.49 2.57 0.69
N LYS A 70 13.03 1.61 -0.08
CA LYS A 70 12.90 1.54 -1.53
C LYS A 70 12.03 0.37 -1.97
N VAL A 71 11.01 0.64 -2.77
CA VAL A 71 10.20 -0.40 -3.42
C VAL A 71 11.05 -1.09 -4.48
N LEU A 72 11.04 -2.43 -4.47
CA LEU A 72 11.84 -3.29 -5.36
C LEU A 72 10.96 -4.07 -6.34
N SER A 73 9.65 -4.11 -6.10
CA SER A 73 8.70 -4.97 -6.83
C SER A 73 7.99 -4.29 -8.00
N MET A 74 8.07 -2.96 -8.11
CA MET A 74 7.38 -2.18 -9.13
C MET A 74 8.04 -0.82 -9.32
N ASP A 75 7.81 -0.22 -10.48
CA ASP A 75 8.13 1.18 -10.78
C ASP A 75 6.95 2.06 -10.36
N GLU A 76 7.16 2.93 -9.36
CA GLU A 76 6.12 3.79 -8.82
C GLU A 76 5.59 4.80 -9.86
N GLU A 77 6.46 5.33 -10.73
CA GLU A 77 6.07 6.29 -11.75
C GLU A 77 5.25 5.62 -12.86
N GLU A 78 5.60 4.38 -13.22
CA GLU A 78 4.80 3.58 -14.16
C GLU A 78 3.41 3.28 -13.60
N VAL A 79 3.33 2.84 -12.33
CA VAL A 79 2.05 2.54 -11.67
C VAL A 79 1.15 3.79 -11.60
N ILE A 80 1.70 4.95 -11.26
CA ILE A 80 0.95 6.20 -11.22
C ILE A 80 0.46 6.59 -12.62
N ARG A 81 1.32 6.48 -13.65
CA ARG A 81 0.95 6.78 -15.04
C ARG A 81 -0.16 5.86 -15.54
N GLU A 82 -0.08 4.56 -15.25
CA GLU A 82 -1.10 3.61 -15.65
C GLU A 82 -2.43 3.87 -14.94
N ALA A 83 -2.40 4.14 -13.63
CA ALA A 83 -3.59 4.47 -12.86
C ALA A 83 -4.28 5.75 -13.38
N ASP A 84 -3.51 6.79 -13.72
CA ASP A 84 -4.02 8.04 -14.31
C ASP A 84 -4.67 7.77 -15.68
N ARG A 85 -4.00 7.02 -16.56
CA ARG A 85 -4.54 6.63 -17.87
C ARG A 85 -5.87 5.88 -17.74
N MET A 86 -5.91 4.84 -16.91
CA MET A 86 -7.12 4.03 -16.70
C MET A 86 -8.26 4.86 -16.10
N SER A 87 -7.95 5.74 -15.15
CA SER A 87 -8.93 6.64 -14.55
C SER A 87 -9.53 7.56 -15.61
N ARG A 88 -8.70 8.12 -16.50
CA ARG A 88 -9.19 8.98 -17.59
C ARG A 88 -10.13 8.23 -18.53
N GLU A 89 -9.76 7.02 -18.94
CA GLU A 89 -10.61 6.18 -19.82
C GLU A 89 -11.98 5.89 -19.19
N ILE A 90 -12.01 5.59 -17.88
CA ILE A 90 -13.26 5.32 -17.14
C ILE A 90 -14.14 6.59 -17.11
N TRP A 91 -13.55 7.74 -16.79
CA TRP A 91 -14.27 9.02 -16.76
C TRP A 91 -14.84 9.41 -18.13
N LEU A 92 -14.06 9.26 -19.20
CA LEU A 92 -14.53 9.53 -20.56
C LEU A 92 -15.74 8.67 -20.94
N ARG A 93 -15.70 7.38 -20.60
CA ARG A 93 -16.84 6.48 -20.82
C ARG A 93 -18.05 6.90 -19.98
N TYR A 94 -17.83 7.25 -18.72
CA TYR A 94 -18.90 7.68 -17.82
C TYR A 94 -19.63 8.91 -18.35
N PHE A 95 -18.93 9.97 -18.75
CA PHE A 95 -19.58 11.18 -19.29
C PHE A 95 -20.21 10.97 -20.66
N LYS A 96 -19.69 10.04 -21.48
CA LYS A 96 -20.34 9.64 -22.72
C LYS A 96 -21.71 9.01 -22.46
N ASP A 97 -21.83 8.21 -21.41
CA ASP A 97 -23.06 7.52 -21.03
C ASP A 97 -24.02 8.42 -20.21
N HIS A 98 -23.51 9.53 -19.66
CA HIS A 98 -24.24 10.51 -18.84
C HIS A 98 -24.05 11.95 -19.35
N PRO A 99 -24.66 12.31 -20.51
CA PRO A 99 -24.47 13.62 -21.13
C PRO A 99 -25.11 14.79 -20.35
N ASP A 100 -25.93 14.47 -19.34
CA ASP A 100 -26.54 15.42 -18.42
C ASP A 100 -25.58 15.92 -17.32
N LEU A 101 -24.42 15.28 -17.17
CA LEU A 101 -23.41 15.65 -16.17
C LEU A 101 -22.31 16.51 -16.77
N GLU A 102 -21.90 17.55 -16.03
CA GLU A 102 -20.79 18.41 -16.40
C GLU A 102 -19.44 17.79 -15.99
N MET A 103 -18.47 17.88 -16.88
CA MET A 103 -17.13 17.36 -16.63
C MET A 103 -16.35 18.34 -15.72
N PRO A 104 -15.61 17.85 -14.71
CA PRO A 104 -14.85 18.71 -13.80
C PRO A 104 -13.79 19.56 -14.52
N ASP A 105 -13.60 20.79 -14.04
CA ASP A 105 -12.55 21.68 -14.53
C ASP A 105 -11.16 21.04 -14.44
N GLY A 106 -10.35 21.20 -15.49
CA GLY A 106 -8.98 20.68 -15.55
C GLY A 106 -8.86 19.20 -15.92
N PHE A 107 -9.98 18.50 -16.15
CA PHE A 107 -9.95 17.17 -16.73
C PHE A 107 -9.74 17.26 -18.25
N ASP A 108 -8.48 17.21 -18.68
CA ASP A 108 -8.14 17.19 -20.11
C ASP A 108 -8.44 15.81 -20.71
N THR A 109 -9.30 15.79 -21.73
CA THR A 109 -9.68 14.55 -22.45
C THR A 109 -8.58 14.08 -23.40
N GLY A 110 -7.56 14.90 -23.65
CA GLY A 110 -6.54 14.61 -24.65
C GLY A 110 -7.07 14.57 -26.09
N PHE A 111 -8.35 14.90 -26.31
CA PHE A 111 -8.95 15.11 -27.63
C PHE A 111 -8.85 16.59 -28.00
N SER A 112 -7.66 17.02 -28.39
CA SER A 112 -7.54 18.15 -29.32
C SER A 112 -8.02 17.67 -30.69
N GLY A 113 -9.20 18.14 -31.10
CA GLY A 113 -9.65 18.08 -32.49
C GLY A 113 -8.79 18.92 -33.42
#